data_AF-A0A6A2YJK5-F1
#
_entry.id   AF-A0A6A2YJK5-F1
#
_cell.length_a   1.000
_cell.length_b   1.000
_cell.length_c   1.000
_cell.angle_alpha   90.00
_cell.angle_beta   90.00
_cell.angle_gamma   90.00
#
_symmetry.space_group_name_H-M   'P 1'
#
loop_
_entity.id
_entity.type
_entity.pdbx_description
1 polymer ?
#
loop_
_entity_poly.entity_id
_entity_poly.type
_entity_poly.pdbx_seq_one_letter_code
_entity_poly.pdbx_strand_id
1 'polypeptide(L)'
;MPKVGLLQAHYFNIKGVFKTDFPDRPPAPFNYTGAPLTTNLGTSLGTRLSKVAFNSTIELVLQDTNLLTVESHPFHLHGFNFFIVGSGVGNFDPSKDPAKFNLVDPPERNTVGVPTGGWTAIRFRADNPG
;
A
#
# COMPACT_ATOMS: atom_id res chain seq x y z
N MET A 1 16.28 -0.84 -13.48
CA MET A 1 14.91 -0.53 -13.95
C MET A 1 14.63 -1.31 -15.23
N PRO A 2 13.38 -1.71 -15.50
CA PRO A 2 13.04 -2.43 -16.73
C PRO A 2 13.33 -1.56 -17.96
N LYS A 3 13.85 -2.18 -19.04
CA LYS A 3 14.12 -1.49 -20.32
C LYS A 3 12.86 -1.28 -21.17
N VAL A 4 11.77 -1.95 -20.79
CA VAL A 4 10.47 -1.93 -21.47
C VAL A 4 9.44 -1.40 -20.47
N GLY A 5 8.57 -0.48 -20.90
CA GLY A 5 7.50 0.03 -20.04
C GLY A 5 6.54 -1.09 -19.59
N LEU A 6 6.02 -1.00 -18.37
CA LEU A 6 5.13 -2.03 -17.82
C LEU A 6 3.84 -2.18 -18.63
N LEU A 7 3.22 -1.06 -19.00
CA LEU A 7 2.03 -1.05 -19.86
C LEU A 7 2.32 -1.65 -21.25
N GLN A 8 3.48 -1.33 -21.83
CA GLN A 8 3.91 -1.92 -23.11
C GLN A 8 4.09 -3.43 -22.99
N ALA A 9 4.75 -3.90 -21.92
CA ALA A 9 4.94 -5.32 -21.69
C ALA A 9 3.61 -6.05 -21.45
N HIS A 10 2.67 -5.42 -20.75
CA HIS A 10 1.31 -5.94 -20.58
C HIS A 10 0.56 -6.05 -21.92
N TYR A 11 0.49 -4.95 -22.67
CA TYR A 11 -0.30 -4.85 -23.90
C TYR A 11 0.19 -5.80 -25.00
N PHE A 12 1.52 -5.95 -25.14
CA PHE A 12 2.13 -6.84 -26.13
C PHE A 12 2.51 -8.21 -25.58
N ASN A 13 2.08 -8.55 -24.35
CA ASN A 13 2.35 -9.84 -23.70
C ASN A 13 3.86 -10.22 -23.68
N ILE A 14 4.73 -9.23 -23.42
CA ILE A 14 6.19 -9.42 -23.36
C ILE A 14 6.54 -10.08 -22.02
N LYS A 15 7.07 -11.31 -22.10
CA LYS A 15 7.42 -12.10 -20.91
C LYS A 15 8.70 -11.61 -20.25
N GLY A 16 8.83 -11.85 -18.94
CA GLY A 16 10.06 -11.61 -18.17
C GLY A 16 10.29 -10.16 -17.71
N VAL A 17 9.37 -9.23 -17.99
CA VAL A 17 9.51 -7.82 -17.57
C VAL A 17 9.07 -7.61 -16.11
N PHE A 18 7.98 -8.26 -15.69
CA PHE A 18 7.42 -8.19 -14.34
C PHE A 18 6.79 -9.53 -13.93
N LYS A 19 6.49 -9.67 -12.64
CA LYS A 19 5.65 -10.74 -12.09
C LYS A 19 4.37 -10.14 -11.49
N THR A 20 3.27 -10.88 -11.50
CA THR A 20 1.97 -10.44 -10.97
C THR A 20 1.67 -11.02 -9.58
N ASP A 21 2.70 -11.12 -8.75
CA ASP A 21 2.70 -11.78 -7.45
C ASP A 21 3.19 -10.84 -6.33
N PHE A 22 2.86 -9.55 -6.44
CA PHE A 22 3.06 -8.62 -5.32
C PHE A 22 2.17 -9.08 -4.15
N PRO A 23 2.70 -9.26 -2.93
CA PRO A 23 1.94 -9.84 -1.85
C PRO A 23 0.96 -8.82 -1.24
N ASP A 24 -0.26 -9.27 -0.94
CA ASP A 24 -1.29 -8.41 -0.31
C ASP A 24 -0.98 -8.11 1.17
N ARG A 25 -0.03 -8.83 1.78
CA ARG A 25 0.41 -8.66 3.17
C ARG A 25 1.93 -8.76 3.28
N PRO A 26 2.54 -8.11 4.29
CA PRO A 26 3.96 -8.30 4.58
C PRO A 26 4.29 -9.80 4.77
N PRO A 27 5.30 -10.35 4.06
CA PRO A 27 5.64 -11.77 4.15
C PRO A 27 6.11 -12.22 5.55
N ALA A 28 6.67 -11.30 6.33
CA ALA A 28 7.11 -11.53 7.70
C ALA A 28 6.54 -10.43 8.60
N PRO A 29 5.41 -10.67 9.27
CA PRO A 29 4.84 -9.73 10.24
C PRO A 29 5.72 -9.58 11.48
N PHE A 30 5.79 -8.36 12.01
CA PHE A 30 6.47 -8.04 13.26
C PHE A 30 5.78 -6.85 13.93
N ASN A 31 6.28 -6.41 15.08
CA ASN A 31 5.83 -5.18 15.70
C ASN A 31 6.40 -3.96 14.94
N TYR A 32 5.69 -3.50 13.92
CA TYR A 32 6.18 -2.50 12.94
C TYR A 32 6.63 -1.19 13.57
N THR A 33 5.93 -0.73 14.62
CA THR A 33 6.20 0.55 15.29
C THR A 33 6.75 0.36 16.70
N GLY A 34 7.21 -0.85 17.05
CA GLY A 34 7.65 -1.22 18.39
C GLY A 34 9.04 -0.72 18.77
N ALA A 35 9.73 -1.44 19.65
CA ALA A 35 11.16 -1.20 19.89
C ALA A 35 11.96 -1.47 18.59
N PRO A 36 13.03 -0.70 18.31
CA PRO A 36 13.86 -0.92 17.13
C PRO A 36 14.36 -2.35 17.06
N LEU A 37 14.16 -3.01 15.93
CA LEU A 37 14.61 -4.38 15.74
C LEU A 37 16.14 -4.43 15.73
N THR A 38 16.70 -5.40 16.48
CA THR A 38 18.13 -5.72 16.48
C THR A 38 18.52 -6.69 15.36
N THR A 39 17.54 -7.12 14.55
CA THR A 39 17.72 -8.06 13.44
C THR A 39 17.63 -7.34 12.10
N ASN A 40 18.55 -7.69 11.18
CA ASN A 40 18.59 -7.18 9.81
C ASN A 40 17.37 -7.67 9.01
N LEU A 41 16.24 -6.97 9.09
CA LEU A 41 15.18 -7.13 8.10
C LEU A 41 15.68 -6.57 6.77
N GLY A 42 16.12 -7.46 5.89
CA GLY A 42 16.57 -7.12 4.55
C GLY A 42 15.38 -6.88 3.60
N THR A 43 15.56 -5.96 2.66
CA THR A 43 14.67 -5.83 1.51
C THR A 43 15.20 -6.66 0.34
N SER A 44 14.35 -6.94 -0.65
CA SER A 44 14.76 -7.58 -1.91
C SER A 44 14.29 -6.74 -3.08
N LEU A 45 15.10 -6.72 -4.16
CA LEU A 45 14.76 -6.01 -5.38
C LEU A 45 13.88 -6.89 -6.28
N GLY A 46 12.85 -6.30 -6.88
CA GLY A 46 12.01 -6.98 -7.86
C GLY A 46 11.01 -6.04 -8.54
N THR A 47 10.56 -6.41 -9.74
CA THR A 47 9.47 -5.74 -10.47
C THR A 47 8.22 -6.60 -10.35
N ARG A 48 7.35 -6.27 -9.39
CA ARG A 48 6.15 -7.05 -9.06
C ARG A 48 4.92 -6.15 -9.05
N LEU A 49 3.80 -6.67 -9.55
CA LEU A 49 2.54 -5.93 -9.68
C LEU A 49 1.43 -6.67 -8.92
N SER A 50 0.52 -5.92 -8.31
CA SER A 50 -0.79 -6.43 -7.89
C SER A 50 -1.74 -6.34 -9.08
N LYS A 51 -2.23 -7.47 -9.57
CA LYS A 51 -3.25 -7.51 -10.62
C LYS A 51 -4.63 -7.66 -9.97
N VAL A 52 -5.48 -6.67 -10.18
CA VAL A 52 -6.85 -6.66 -9.62
C VAL A 52 -7.88 -6.76 -10.73
N ALA A 53 -9.07 -7.25 -10.39
CA ALA A 53 -10.19 -7.29 -11.34
C ALA A 53 -10.79 -5.89 -11.51
N PHE A 54 -11.23 -5.56 -12.73
CA PHE A 54 -11.98 -4.33 -12.97
C PHE A 54 -13.19 -4.24 -12.04
N ASN A 55 -13.46 -3.04 -11.54
CA ASN A 55 -14.58 -2.70 -10.66
C ASN A 55 -14.51 -3.31 -9.24
N SER A 56 -13.38 -3.91 -8.84
CA SER A 56 -13.20 -4.36 -7.45
C SER A 56 -13.13 -3.18 -6.48
N THR A 57 -13.77 -3.30 -5.32
CA THR A 57 -13.57 -2.37 -4.19
C THR A 57 -12.35 -2.81 -3.40
N ILE A 58 -11.37 -1.92 -3.26
CA ILE A 58 -10.12 -2.17 -2.57
C ILE A 58 -10.05 -1.32 -1.31
N GLU A 59 -9.66 -1.96 -0.20
CA GLU A 59 -9.12 -1.28 0.97
C GLU A 59 -7.62 -1.52 1.01
N LEU A 60 -6.83 -0.45 1.05
CA LEU A 60 -5.38 -0.52 1.20
C LEU A 60 -5.00 0.13 2.53
N VAL A 61 -4.37 -0.64 3.39
CA VAL A 61 -3.80 -0.15 4.65
C VAL A 61 -2.30 0.00 4.49
N LEU A 62 -1.84 1.24 4.59
CA LEU A 62 -0.44 1.63 4.54
C LEU A 62 0.06 1.70 5.99
N GLN A 63 1.11 0.94 6.31
CA GLN A 63 1.70 0.86 7.66
C GLN A 63 3.15 1.34 7.59
N ASP A 64 3.46 2.41 8.31
CA ASP A 64 4.84 2.83 8.55
C ASP A 64 5.55 1.84 9.49
N THR A 65 6.87 1.75 9.37
CA THR A 65 7.71 0.89 10.22
C THR A 65 8.83 1.71 10.86
N ASN A 66 9.36 1.24 11.97
CA ASN A 66 10.52 1.84 12.63
C ASN A 66 11.87 1.35 12.07
N LEU A 67 11.87 0.71 10.89
CA LEU A 67 13.09 0.15 10.32
C LEU A 67 13.99 1.30 9.85
N LEU A 68 15.20 1.38 10.41
CA LEU A 68 16.16 2.50 10.29
C LEU A 68 15.71 3.78 11.00
N THR A 69 14.53 4.30 10.67
CA THR A 69 13.96 5.52 11.25
C THR A 69 12.44 5.50 11.11
N VAL A 70 11.76 6.33 11.90
CA VAL A 70 10.31 6.52 11.82
C VAL A 70 10.05 7.80 11.04
N GLU A 71 9.24 7.75 9.99
CA GLU A 71 9.03 8.89 9.08
C GLU A 71 7.57 9.01 8.64
N SER A 72 7.16 10.22 8.27
CA SER A 72 5.89 10.40 7.56
C SER A 72 6.12 10.22 6.06
N HIS A 73 5.32 9.36 5.43
CA HIS A 73 5.48 9.03 4.00
C HIS A 73 4.26 9.48 3.20
N PRO A 74 4.41 10.41 2.23
CA PRO A 74 3.33 10.74 1.30
C PRO A 74 3.18 9.60 0.28
N PHE A 75 2.05 8.88 0.34
CA PHE A 75 1.68 7.86 -0.63
C PHE A 75 0.78 8.47 -1.71
N HIS A 76 1.15 8.29 -2.97
CA HIS A 76 0.39 8.72 -4.14
C HIS A 76 -0.02 7.53 -5.00
N LEU A 77 -1.26 7.53 -5.50
CA LEU A 77 -1.79 6.52 -6.40
C LEU A 77 -2.17 7.15 -7.74
N HIS A 78 -1.50 6.73 -8.81
CA HIS A 78 -1.85 7.15 -10.16
C HIS A 78 -3.19 6.54 -10.60
N GLY A 79 -3.94 7.28 -11.42
CA GLY A 79 -5.18 6.79 -12.05
C GLY A 79 -6.41 6.81 -11.15
N PHE A 80 -6.26 7.10 -9.86
CA PHE A 80 -7.35 7.09 -8.88
C PHE A 80 -7.22 8.24 -7.89
N ASN A 81 -8.37 8.80 -7.51
CA ASN A 81 -8.54 9.30 -6.17
C ASN A 81 -9.03 8.16 -5.26
N PHE A 82 -8.87 8.34 -3.96
CA PHE A 82 -9.30 7.41 -2.92
C PHE A 82 -9.87 8.16 -1.71
N PHE A 83 -10.72 7.48 -0.96
CA PHE A 83 -11.24 7.95 0.32
C PHE A 83 -10.31 7.54 1.44
N ILE A 84 -9.89 8.50 2.26
CA ILE A 84 -9.10 8.21 3.48
C ILE A 84 -10.09 7.92 4.60
N VAL A 85 -10.28 6.63 4.90
CA VAL A 85 -11.33 6.19 5.84
C VAL A 85 -10.84 6.09 7.29
N GLY A 86 -9.53 6.02 7.51
CA GLY A 86 -8.97 5.99 8.85
C GLY A 86 -7.47 6.23 8.86
N SER A 87 -6.97 6.69 9.99
CA SER A 87 -5.55 6.81 10.26
C SER A 87 -5.30 6.71 11.76
N GLY A 88 -4.13 6.25 12.14
CA GLY A 88 -3.76 6.06 13.54
C GLY A 88 -2.25 5.99 13.74
N VAL A 89 -1.84 6.04 15.00
CA VAL A 89 -0.46 5.80 15.42
C VAL A 89 -0.34 4.37 15.92
N GLY A 90 0.82 3.76 15.71
CA GLY A 90 1.11 2.37 16.08
C GLY A 90 0.86 1.39 14.93
N ASN A 91 0.74 0.11 15.28
CA ASN A 91 0.36 -0.93 14.33
C ASN A 91 -1.16 -0.92 14.12
N PHE A 92 -1.60 -1.02 12.88
CA PHE A 92 -3.01 -1.22 12.54
C PHE A 92 -3.56 -2.51 13.18
N ASP A 93 -4.67 -2.39 13.92
CA ASP A 93 -5.41 -3.52 14.45
C ASP A 93 -6.65 -3.79 13.58
N PRO A 94 -6.62 -4.81 12.70
CA PRO A 94 -7.74 -5.10 11.79
C PRO A 94 -9.03 -5.51 12.52
N SER A 95 -8.95 -5.85 13.81
CA SER A 95 -10.12 -6.21 14.63
C SER A 95 -10.78 -5.03 15.33
N LYS A 96 -10.08 -3.89 15.47
CA LYS A 96 -10.55 -2.74 16.27
C LYS A 96 -10.61 -1.44 15.49
N ASP A 97 -9.62 -1.15 14.67
CA ASP A 97 -9.51 0.15 14.01
C ASP A 97 -10.57 0.39 12.92
N PRO A 98 -11.01 -0.62 12.14
CA PRO A 98 -12.11 -0.43 11.19
C PRO A 98 -13.41 0.09 11.82
N ALA A 99 -13.66 -0.18 13.10
CA ALA A 99 -14.84 0.33 13.81
C ALA A 99 -14.82 1.85 14.01
N LYS A 100 -13.65 2.49 13.86
CA LYS A 100 -13.48 3.94 13.97
C LYS A 100 -13.41 4.64 12.61
N PHE A 101 -13.56 3.91 11.51
CA PHE A 101 -13.45 4.51 10.19
C PHE A 101 -14.53 5.56 9.95
N ASN A 102 -14.15 6.67 9.34
CA ASN A 102 -15.11 7.60 8.75
C ASN A 102 -15.65 6.99 7.45
N LEU A 103 -16.88 6.49 7.52
CA LEU A 103 -17.61 5.92 6.38
C LEU A 103 -18.76 6.80 5.90
N VAL A 104 -18.85 8.04 6.40
CA VAL A 104 -19.92 8.99 6.08
C VAL A 104 -19.40 10.05 5.10
N ASP A 105 -18.32 10.73 5.46
CA ASP A 105 -17.74 11.84 4.70
C ASP A 105 -16.19 11.84 4.68
N PRO A 106 -15.54 10.70 4.38
CA PRO A 106 -14.08 10.64 4.33
C PRO A 106 -13.53 11.56 3.22
N PRO A 107 -12.40 12.25 3.45
CA PRO A 107 -11.80 13.09 2.44
C PRO A 107 -11.32 12.26 1.25
N GLU A 108 -11.63 12.74 0.05
CA GLU A 108 -11.17 12.16 -1.22
C GLU A 108 -9.89 12.88 -1.70
N ARG A 109 -8.83 12.11 -1.95
CA ARG A 109 -7.49 12.61 -2.36
C ARG A 109 -6.81 11.60 -3.29
N ASN A 110 -5.77 12.03 -4.00
CA ASN A 110 -4.84 11.14 -4.72
C ASN A 110 -3.52 10.91 -3.97
N THR A 111 -3.27 11.69 -2.92
CA THR A 111 -2.06 11.63 -2.10
C THR A 111 -2.45 11.76 -0.63
N VAL A 112 -1.86 10.94 0.23
CA VAL A 112 -2.08 10.97 1.67
C VAL A 112 -0.78 10.73 2.43
N GLY A 113 -0.59 11.45 3.54
CA GLY A 113 0.48 11.14 4.48
C GLY A 113 0.15 9.89 5.30
N VAL A 114 1.04 8.92 5.31
CA VAL A 114 1.07 7.89 6.35
C VAL A 114 1.76 8.50 7.57
N PRO A 115 1.11 8.57 8.75
CA PRO A 115 1.71 9.18 9.93
C PRO A 115 3.02 8.51 10.34
N THR A 116 3.93 9.30 10.89
CA THR A 116 5.16 8.83 11.54
C THR A 116 4.83 7.77 12.59
N GLY A 117 5.26 6.54 12.35
CA GLY A 117 5.05 5.40 13.24
C GLY A 117 3.60 4.99 13.32
N GLY A 118 2.85 5.14 12.23
CA GLY A 118 1.41 4.92 12.19
C GLY A 118 0.94 4.23 10.92
N TRP A 119 -0.36 4.34 10.68
CA TRP A 119 -1.02 3.74 9.53
C TRP A 119 -2.10 4.65 8.97
N THR A 120 -2.43 4.42 7.69
CA THR A 120 -3.55 5.06 7.00
C THR A 120 -4.28 4.01 6.18
N ALA A 121 -5.60 3.95 6.33
CA ALA A 121 -6.48 3.10 5.53
C ALA A 121 -7.18 3.95 4.47
N ILE A 122 -7.05 3.54 3.20
CA ILE A 122 -7.73 4.16 2.06
C ILE A 122 -8.65 3.16 1.37
N ARG A 123 -9.74 3.65 0.78
CA ARG A 123 -10.65 2.85 -0.05
C ARG A 123 -10.85 3.48 -1.42
N PHE A 124 -10.86 2.66 -2.45
CA PHE A 124 -11.17 3.08 -3.82
C PHE A 124 -11.80 1.94 -4.61
N ARG A 125 -12.39 2.28 -5.74
CA ARG A 125 -12.90 1.31 -6.72
C ARG A 125 -11.90 1.25 -7.87
N ALA A 126 -11.46 0.05 -8.24
CA ALA A 126 -10.54 -0.15 -9.35
C ALA A 126 -11.29 -0.15 -10.69
N ASP A 127 -11.88 0.98 -11.06
CA ASP A 127 -12.70 1.19 -12.25
C ASP A 127 -12.00 1.95 -13.39
N ASN A 128 -10.68 2.11 -13.30
CA ASN A 128 -9.84 2.66 -14.36
C ASN A 128 -8.87 1.58 -14.89
N PRO A 129 -9.15 0.96 -16.06
CA PRO A 129 -8.26 -0.06 -16.65
C PRO A 129 -6.93 0.54 -17.10
N GLY A 130 -5.80 -0.02 -16.63
CA GLY A 130 -4.45 0.42 -16.98
C GLY A 130 -3.34 -0.48 -16.43
#